data_AF-A0A2D8C5I5-F1
#
_entry.id   AF-A0A2D8C5I5-F1
#
_cell.length_a   1.000
_cell.length_b   1.000
_cell.length_c   1.000
_cell.angle_alpha   90.00
_cell.angle_beta   90.00
_cell.angle_gamma   90.00
#
_symmetry.space_group_name_H-M   'P 1'
#
loop_
_entity.id
_entity.type
_entity.pdbx_description
1 polymer ?
#
loop_
_entity_poly.entity_id
_entity_poly.type
_entity_poly.pdbx_seq_one_letter_code
_entity_poly.pdbx_strand_id
1 'polypeptide(L)'
;MELAFSPNNLNKLSEVQAAINKIFSLKPEIILHYPWDHAQSLIDKDFEREFDIESNLTFAFIRILLKHPKEGLISNSFKEKLEEISSIRRKNFGEWANFLNDLNNLQNDVKRALIKYSDRNRNLLDFKKWFIHKLNEREFGEYSDDAIPWEQFEFYTAIGSAYLRKMMVSWMKADGNDENDIRNMIYVQPGDKYWTLEKKWLNLARESKMTKYLYEAIG
;
A
#
# COMPACT_ATOMS: atom_id res chain seq x y z
N MET A 1 8.40 -6.74 3.75
CA MET A 1 8.57 -5.32 3.34
C MET A 1 8.58 -5.28 1.82
N GLU A 2 7.52 -4.79 1.20
CA GLU A 2 7.57 -4.43 -0.22
C GLU A 2 8.15 -3.02 -0.35
N LEU A 3 9.24 -2.87 -1.12
CA LEU A 3 9.74 -1.56 -1.49
C LEU A 3 8.76 -1.01 -2.54
N ALA A 4 7.97 -0.01 -2.17
CA ALA A 4 7.05 0.63 -3.11
C ALA A 4 7.86 1.16 -4.32
N PHE A 5 7.58 0.65 -5.53
CA PHE A 5 8.28 1.08 -6.74
C PHE A 5 7.66 2.37 -7.28
N SER A 6 7.78 3.46 -6.51
CA SER A 6 7.29 4.78 -6.91
C SER A 6 8.41 5.61 -7.57
N PRO A 7 8.09 6.53 -8.49
CA PRO A 7 9.07 7.45 -9.08
C PRO A 7 9.84 8.28 -8.05
N ASN A 8 9.23 8.58 -6.90
CA ASN A 8 9.89 9.32 -5.81
C ASN A 8 11.05 8.51 -5.21
N ASN A 9 10.87 7.19 -5.07
CA ASN A 9 11.93 6.31 -4.59
C ASN A 9 13.09 6.21 -5.60
N LEU A 10 12.81 6.31 -6.90
CA LEU A 10 13.84 6.37 -7.95
C LEU A 10 14.62 7.69 -7.95
N ASN A 11 13.97 8.81 -7.61
CA ASN A 11 14.62 10.12 -7.57
C ASN A 11 15.39 10.37 -6.27
N LYS A 12 15.13 9.58 -5.22
CA LYS A 12 15.71 9.73 -3.88
C LYS A 12 16.44 8.47 -3.42
N LEU A 13 17.19 7.83 -4.32
CA LEU A 13 17.83 6.54 -4.06
C LEU A 13 18.73 6.52 -2.83
N SER A 14 19.43 7.60 -2.52
CA SER A 14 20.27 7.70 -1.31
C SER A 14 19.46 7.60 -0.02
N GLU A 15 18.28 8.24 0.04
CA GLU A 15 17.36 8.17 1.18
C GLU A 15 16.76 6.76 1.29
N VAL A 16 16.38 6.15 0.15
CA VAL A 16 15.87 4.77 0.09
C VAL A 16 16.93 3.78 0.57
N GLN A 17 18.18 3.91 0.12
CA GLN A 17 19.29 3.07 0.57
C GLN A 17 19.56 3.22 2.07
N ALA A 18 19.52 4.45 2.60
CA ALA A 18 19.68 4.68 4.03
C ALA A 18 18.56 4.01 4.84
N ALA A 19 17.31 4.12 4.39
CA ALA A 19 16.16 3.46 5.01
C ALA A 19 16.30 1.93 4.98
N ILE A 20 16.63 1.35 3.82
CA ILE A 20 16.85 -0.09 3.66
C ILE A 20 17.98 -0.57 4.59
N ASN A 21 19.13 0.10 4.59
CA ASN A 21 20.25 -0.27 5.46
C ASN A 21 19.86 -0.23 6.94
N LYS A 22 19.10 0.79 7.36
CA LYS A 22 18.58 0.89 8.72
C LYS A 22 17.61 -0.25 9.03
N ILE A 23 16.69 -0.56 8.12
CA ILE A 23 15.74 -1.66 8.26
C ILE A 23 16.47 -3.00 8.39
N PHE A 24 17.43 -3.30 7.51
CA PHE A 24 18.23 -4.53 7.55
C PHE A 24 19.09 -4.65 8.83
N SER A 25 19.57 -3.53 9.39
CA SER A 25 20.28 -3.54 10.66
C SER A 25 19.45 -4.06 11.83
N LEU A 26 18.11 -4.02 11.70
CA LEU A 26 17.17 -4.56 12.69
C LEU A 26 16.87 -6.06 12.47
N LYS A 27 17.48 -6.70 11.47
CA LYS A 27 17.25 -8.11 11.07
C LYS A 27 15.76 -8.43 10.91
N PRO A 28 15.06 -7.72 10.02
CA PRO A 28 13.62 -7.83 9.89
C PRO A 28 13.23 -9.17 9.26
N GLU A 29 12.02 -9.61 9.55
CA GLU A 29 11.38 -10.65 8.75
C GLU A 29 11.03 -10.09 7.37
N ILE A 30 11.42 -10.82 6.32
CA ILE A 30 11.14 -10.43 4.94
C ILE A 30 9.92 -11.22 4.45
N ILE A 31 8.77 -10.55 4.44
CA ILE A 31 7.55 -11.07 3.82
C ILE A 31 7.64 -10.82 2.31
N LEU A 32 7.59 -11.92 1.53
CA LEU A 32 7.59 -11.94 0.05
C LEU A 32 6.28 -12.48 -0.53
N HIS A 33 5.29 -12.74 0.31
CA HIS A 33 3.98 -13.17 -0.16
C HIS A 33 3.21 -12.00 -0.74
N TYR A 34 2.19 -12.29 -1.52
CA TYR A 34 1.30 -11.27 -2.04
C TYR A 34 0.40 -10.71 -0.91
N PRO A 35 -0.02 -9.41 -0.92
CA PRO A 35 -0.68 -8.81 0.24
C PRO A 35 -1.97 -9.51 0.69
N TRP A 36 -2.78 -9.99 -0.27
CA TRP A 36 -4.02 -10.68 0.05
C TRP A 36 -3.76 -12.08 0.65
N ASP A 37 -2.70 -12.77 0.25
CA ASP A 37 -2.28 -14.06 0.83
C ASP A 37 -1.78 -13.86 2.26
N HIS A 38 -1.09 -12.74 2.51
CA HIS A 38 -0.73 -12.35 3.87
C HIS A 38 -1.97 -12.09 4.71
N ALA A 39 -2.95 -11.32 4.21
CA ALA A 39 -4.21 -11.10 4.91
C ALA A 39 -4.93 -12.41 5.24
N GLN A 40 -4.98 -13.35 4.30
CA GLN A 40 -5.57 -14.67 4.51
C GLN A 40 -4.85 -15.43 5.62
N SER A 41 -3.51 -15.43 5.63
CA SER A 41 -2.73 -16.08 6.70
C SER A 41 -2.92 -15.47 8.10
N LEU A 42 -3.48 -14.26 8.20
CA LEU A 42 -3.85 -13.64 9.48
C LEU A 42 -5.26 -14.05 9.93
N ILE A 43 -6.13 -14.41 8.98
CA ILE A 43 -7.52 -14.81 9.22
C ILE A 43 -7.60 -16.32 9.48
N ASP A 44 -6.99 -17.10 8.61
CA ASP A 44 -6.93 -18.56 8.67
C ASP A 44 -5.49 -19.01 8.94
N LYS A 45 -5.30 -19.69 10.08
CA LYS A 45 -3.98 -20.19 10.51
C LYS A 45 -3.52 -21.39 9.70
N ASP A 46 -4.45 -22.09 9.07
CA ASP A 46 -4.18 -23.27 8.24
C ASP A 46 -4.00 -22.89 6.76
N PHE A 47 -4.08 -21.59 6.42
CA PHE A 47 -3.89 -21.11 5.06
C PHE A 47 -2.49 -21.43 4.53
N GLU A 48 -2.43 -22.35 3.57
CA GLU A 48 -1.22 -22.65 2.83
C GLU A 48 -1.04 -21.66 1.68
N ARG A 49 0.11 -21.00 1.68
CA ARG A 49 0.41 -19.94 0.71
C ARG A 49 0.79 -20.57 -0.63
N GLU A 50 -0.04 -20.38 -1.65
CA GLU A 50 0.23 -20.90 -3.01
C GLU A 50 1.29 -20.10 -3.78
N PHE A 51 1.57 -18.84 -3.39
CA PHE A 51 2.38 -17.92 -4.19
C PHE A 51 3.68 -17.48 -3.50
N ASP A 52 4.81 -17.79 -4.15
CA ASP A 52 6.11 -17.15 -3.92
C ASP A 52 6.27 -16.07 -4.99
N ILE A 53 6.18 -14.77 -4.63
CA ILE A 53 6.61 -13.72 -5.57
C ILE A 53 8.07 -14.03 -5.85
N GLU A 54 8.32 -14.46 -7.09
CA GLU A 54 9.63 -14.87 -7.59
C GLU A 54 10.75 -14.17 -6.82
N SER A 55 11.45 -14.96 -6.02
CA SER A 55 12.66 -14.66 -5.25
C SER A 55 13.80 -14.04 -6.09
N ASN A 56 13.56 -13.63 -7.34
CA ASN A 56 14.52 -13.00 -8.24
C ASN A 56 14.41 -11.46 -8.27
N LEU A 57 13.22 -10.84 -8.31
CA LEU A 57 13.13 -9.39 -8.51
C LEU A 57 13.41 -8.58 -7.24
N THR A 58 12.78 -8.95 -6.13
CA THR A 58 12.96 -8.28 -4.82
C THR A 58 14.36 -8.54 -4.25
N PHE A 59 14.88 -9.77 -4.36
CA PHE A 59 16.24 -10.09 -3.93
C PHE A 59 17.30 -9.51 -4.86
N ALA A 60 17.09 -9.44 -6.18
CA ALA A 60 18.02 -8.72 -7.05
C ALA A 60 18.05 -7.23 -6.70
N PHE A 61 16.90 -6.62 -6.43
CA PHE A 61 16.78 -5.22 -6.01
C PHE A 61 17.50 -4.94 -4.68
N ILE A 62 17.25 -5.76 -3.66
CA ILE A 62 17.90 -5.67 -2.34
C ILE A 62 19.41 -5.94 -2.46
N ARG A 63 19.82 -6.96 -3.24
CA ARG A 63 21.24 -7.26 -3.47
C ARG A 63 21.96 -6.12 -4.20
N ILE A 64 21.33 -5.48 -5.18
CA ILE A 64 21.91 -4.33 -5.90
C ILE A 64 22.02 -3.12 -4.97
N LEU A 65 20.98 -2.82 -4.18
CA LEU A 65 21.00 -1.68 -3.27
C LEU A 65 21.98 -1.82 -2.11
N LEU A 66 22.21 -3.04 -1.61
CA LEU A 66 23.10 -3.32 -0.47
C LEU A 66 24.57 -3.55 -0.86
N LYS A 67 24.86 -4.03 -2.07
CA LYS A 67 26.24 -4.42 -2.47
C LYS A 67 27.05 -3.34 -3.16
N HIS A 68 26.45 -2.22 -3.53
CA HIS A 68 27.17 -1.19 -4.29
C HIS A 68 27.34 0.11 -3.47
N PRO A 69 28.56 0.68 -3.40
CA PRO A 69 28.80 1.97 -2.75
C PRO A 69 28.16 3.11 -3.54
N LYS A 70 27.87 4.23 -2.84
CA LYS A 70 27.12 5.42 -3.30
C LYS A 70 27.48 5.98 -4.69
N GLU A 71 28.66 5.67 -5.22
CA GLU A 71 29.19 6.19 -6.48
C GLU A 71 29.28 5.04 -7.50
N GLY A 72 28.47 5.09 -8.55
CA GLY A 72 28.53 4.16 -9.69
C GLY A 72 27.34 3.20 -9.87
N LEU A 73 26.26 3.36 -9.10
CA LEU A 73 25.22 2.34 -8.93
C LEU A 73 24.18 2.18 -10.06
N ILE A 74 24.23 3.00 -11.11
CA ILE A 74 23.17 3.03 -12.12
C ILE A 74 23.81 3.13 -13.50
N SER A 75 24.05 1.99 -14.14
CA SER A 75 24.04 1.99 -15.60
C SER A 75 22.63 2.37 -16.05
N ASN A 76 22.49 3.10 -17.17
CA ASN A 76 21.17 3.47 -17.73
C ASN A 76 20.20 2.27 -17.81
N SER A 77 20.73 1.08 -18.07
CA SER A 77 19.96 -0.18 -18.12
C SER A 77 19.25 -0.59 -16.82
N PHE A 78 19.74 -0.21 -15.64
CA PHE A 78 19.05 -0.50 -14.37
C PHE A 78 17.87 0.44 -14.16
N LYS A 79 18.06 1.74 -14.46
CA LYS A 79 17.00 2.74 -14.41
C LYS A 79 15.87 2.40 -15.38
N GLU A 80 16.22 2.00 -16.60
CA GLU A 80 15.29 1.56 -17.63
C GLU A 80 14.42 0.36 -17.17
N LYS A 81 15.03 -0.67 -16.56
CA LYS A 81 14.27 -1.82 -16.01
C LYS A 81 13.34 -1.43 -14.87
N LEU A 82 13.74 -0.50 -14.02
CA LEU A 82 12.89 -0.01 -12.94
C LEU A 82 11.73 0.85 -13.46
N GLU A 83 11.98 1.68 -14.46
CA GLU A 83 10.94 2.44 -15.16
C GLU A 83 9.96 1.49 -15.85
N GLU A 84 10.43 0.40 -16.45
CA GLU A 84 9.61 -0.66 -17.04
C GLU A 84 8.69 -1.32 -16.01
N ILE A 85 9.22 -1.82 -14.88
CA ILE A 85 8.43 -2.43 -13.80
C ILE A 85 7.40 -1.43 -13.25
N SER A 86 7.83 -0.18 -13.00
CA SER A 86 6.95 0.88 -12.51
C SER A 86 5.86 1.24 -13.53
N SER A 87 6.16 1.16 -14.82
CA SER A 87 5.21 1.37 -15.92
C SER A 87 4.17 0.24 -15.97
N ILE A 88 4.62 -1.03 -15.87
CA ILE A 88 3.73 -2.20 -15.81
C ILE A 88 2.78 -2.09 -14.62
N ARG A 89 3.30 -1.79 -13.43
CA ARG A 89 2.48 -1.61 -12.22
C ARG A 89 1.45 -0.50 -12.36
N ARG A 90 1.82 0.65 -12.93
CA ARG A 90 0.87 1.74 -13.21
C ARG A 90 -0.19 1.34 -14.23
N LYS A 91 0.19 0.58 -15.26
CA LYS A 91 -0.75 0.10 -16.29
C LYS A 91 -1.78 -0.87 -15.72
N ASN A 92 -1.37 -1.79 -14.84
CA ASN A 92 -2.25 -2.80 -14.25
C ASN A 92 -3.43 -2.23 -13.47
N PHE A 93 -3.30 -1.01 -12.93
CA PHE A 93 -4.36 -0.33 -12.19
C PHE A 93 -4.76 1.02 -12.82
N GLY A 94 -4.35 1.28 -14.06
CA GLY A 94 -4.66 2.52 -14.75
C GLY A 94 -6.17 2.69 -14.98
N GLU A 95 -6.86 1.61 -15.35
CA GLU A 95 -8.32 1.61 -15.50
C GLU A 95 -9.04 1.87 -14.17
N TRP A 96 -8.56 1.28 -13.09
CA TRP A 96 -9.09 1.52 -11.74
C TRP A 96 -8.88 2.97 -11.30
N ALA A 97 -7.69 3.53 -11.54
CA ALA A 97 -7.41 4.93 -11.26
C ALA A 97 -8.30 5.87 -12.08
N ASN A 98 -8.53 5.56 -13.36
CA ASN A 98 -9.45 6.32 -14.21
C ASN A 98 -10.87 6.26 -13.66
N PHE A 99 -11.36 5.07 -13.31
CA PHE A 99 -12.66 4.90 -12.66
C PHE A 99 -12.80 5.73 -11.38
N LEU A 100 -11.80 5.70 -10.49
CA LEU A 100 -11.80 6.51 -9.26
C LEU A 100 -11.77 8.02 -9.55
N ASN A 101 -11.08 8.44 -10.62
CA ASN A 101 -11.06 9.84 -11.05
C ASN A 101 -12.39 10.26 -11.67
N ASP A 102 -13.08 9.38 -12.39
CA ASP A 102 -14.44 9.63 -12.90
C ASP A 102 -15.45 9.78 -11.75
N LEU A 103 -15.29 9.00 -10.67
CA LEU A 103 -16.05 9.20 -9.43
C LEU A 103 -15.76 10.55 -8.75
N ASN A 104 -14.66 11.24 -9.06
CA ASN A 104 -14.44 12.59 -8.56
C ASN A 104 -15.19 13.65 -9.40
N ASN A 105 -15.68 13.30 -10.58
CA ASN A 105 -16.49 14.17 -11.45
C ASN A 105 -18.01 14.09 -11.15
N LEU A 106 -18.39 13.62 -9.95
CA LEU A 106 -19.80 13.59 -9.53
C LEU A 106 -20.44 14.99 -9.58
N GLN A 107 -21.72 15.02 -9.94
CA GLN A 107 -22.51 16.26 -9.88
C GLN A 107 -22.44 16.88 -8.49
N ASN A 108 -22.35 18.22 -8.43
CA ASN A 108 -22.11 18.97 -7.19
C ASN A 108 -23.11 18.62 -6.08
N ASP A 109 -24.36 18.32 -6.42
CA ASP A 109 -25.39 17.98 -5.43
C ASP A 109 -25.16 16.61 -4.80
N VAL A 110 -24.67 15.63 -5.57
CA VAL A 110 -24.24 14.33 -5.05
C VAL A 110 -23.04 14.50 -4.13
N LYS A 111 -22.04 15.30 -4.54
CA LYS A 111 -20.86 15.60 -3.72
C LYS A 111 -21.24 16.28 -2.40
N ARG A 112 -22.17 17.24 -2.42
CA ARG A 112 -22.72 17.89 -1.21
C ARG A 112 -23.45 16.91 -0.31
N ALA A 113 -24.28 16.03 -0.85
CA ALA A 113 -24.97 15.00 -0.09
C ALA A 113 -23.95 14.04 0.57
N LEU A 114 -22.95 13.59 -0.18
CA LEU A 114 -21.87 12.76 0.33
C LEU A 114 -21.10 13.46 1.45
N ILE A 115 -20.85 14.78 1.37
CA ILE A 115 -20.23 15.57 2.45
C ILE A 115 -21.13 15.65 3.67
N LYS A 116 -22.41 15.97 3.47
CA LYS A 116 -23.38 16.15 4.56
C LYS A 116 -23.63 14.87 5.37
N TYR A 117 -23.71 13.72 4.71
CA TYR A 117 -24.02 12.43 5.33
C TYR A 117 -22.79 11.56 5.58
N SER A 118 -21.59 12.14 5.49
CA SER A 118 -20.34 11.43 5.75
C SER A 118 -20.09 11.32 7.23
N ASP A 119 -20.09 10.10 7.72
CA ASP A 119 -19.53 9.75 9.03
C ASP A 119 -18.33 8.80 8.86
N ARG A 120 -17.34 8.95 9.75
CA ARG A 120 -16.12 8.14 9.72
C ARG A 120 -16.41 6.65 9.89
N ASN A 121 -17.36 6.28 10.76
CA ASN A 121 -17.68 4.88 11.02
C ASN A 121 -18.35 4.24 9.81
N ARG A 122 -19.21 5.00 9.11
CA ARG A 122 -19.82 4.54 7.86
C ARG A 122 -18.77 4.30 6.77
N ASN A 123 -17.85 5.24 6.57
CA ASN A 123 -16.77 5.07 5.57
C ASN A 123 -15.89 3.86 5.90
N LEU A 124 -15.60 3.64 7.18
CA LEU A 124 -14.85 2.47 7.63
C LEU A 124 -15.63 1.18 7.37
N LEU A 125 -16.92 1.13 7.70
CA LEU A 125 -17.78 -0.02 7.44
C LEU A 125 -17.87 -0.35 5.96
N ASP A 126 -18.06 0.65 5.10
CA ASP A 126 -18.14 0.46 3.64
C ASP A 126 -16.81 -0.09 3.10
N PHE A 127 -15.67 0.40 3.63
CA PHE A 127 -14.36 -0.12 3.27
C PHE A 127 -14.14 -1.57 3.75
N LYS A 128 -14.57 -1.90 4.98
CA LYS A 128 -14.52 -3.28 5.50
C LYS A 128 -15.33 -4.25 4.65
N LYS A 129 -16.54 -3.85 4.21
CA LYS A 129 -17.36 -4.65 3.30
C LYS A 129 -16.67 -4.88 1.96
N TRP A 130 -16.05 -3.84 1.40
CA TRP A 130 -15.26 -3.97 0.19
C TRP A 130 -14.05 -4.91 0.40
N PHE A 131 -13.36 -4.82 1.54
CA PHE A 131 -12.25 -5.71 1.88
C PHE A 131 -12.69 -7.18 1.94
N ILE A 132 -13.78 -7.49 2.66
CA ILE A 132 -14.34 -8.85 2.70
C ILE A 132 -14.71 -9.32 1.30
N HIS A 133 -15.37 -8.46 0.50
CA HIS A 133 -15.72 -8.80 -0.87
C HIS A 133 -14.47 -9.15 -1.71
N LYS A 134 -13.38 -8.41 -1.56
CA LYS A 134 -12.11 -8.70 -2.25
C LYS A 134 -11.42 -9.97 -1.78
N LEU A 135 -11.55 -10.32 -0.51
CA LEU A 135 -11.10 -11.63 -0.02
C LEU A 135 -11.95 -12.76 -0.59
N ASN A 136 -13.28 -12.61 -0.60
CA ASN A 136 -14.20 -13.65 -1.08
C ASN A 136 -14.18 -13.81 -2.61
N GLU A 137 -13.81 -12.79 -3.39
CA GLU A 137 -13.56 -12.93 -4.83
C GLU A 137 -12.45 -13.96 -5.15
N ARG A 138 -11.56 -14.23 -4.19
CA ARG A 138 -10.41 -15.13 -4.36
C ARG A 138 -10.65 -16.54 -3.86
N GLU A 139 -11.64 -16.73 -2.99
CA GLU A 139 -11.82 -17.98 -2.23
C GLU A 139 -13.08 -18.74 -2.63
N PHE A 140 -13.06 -20.05 -2.39
CA PHE A 140 -14.24 -20.92 -2.44
C PHE A 140 -15.06 -20.92 -1.13
N GLY A 141 -14.66 -20.13 -0.12
CA GLY A 141 -15.35 -19.94 1.16
C GLY A 141 -15.60 -18.46 1.47
N GLU A 142 -16.78 -18.13 1.98
CA GLU A 142 -17.18 -16.75 2.28
C GLU A 142 -16.72 -16.33 3.68
N TYR A 143 -15.71 -15.46 3.77
CA TYR A 143 -15.40 -14.77 5.02
C TYR A 143 -16.56 -13.84 5.40
N SER A 144 -16.88 -13.83 6.70
CA SER A 144 -17.84 -12.91 7.32
C SER A 144 -17.12 -11.85 8.14
N ASP A 145 -17.80 -10.75 8.50
CA ASP A 145 -17.21 -9.65 9.28
C ASP A 145 -16.64 -10.11 10.62
N ASP A 146 -17.28 -11.10 11.26
CA ASP A 146 -16.88 -11.66 12.56
C ASP A 146 -15.64 -12.56 12.48
N ALA A 147 -15.31 -13.07 11.29
CA ALA A 147 -14.14 -13.90 11.08
C ALA A 147 -12.85 -13.06 10.90
N ILE A 148 -12.98 -11.76 10.62
CA ILE A 148 -11.83 -10.90 10.34
C ILE A 148 -11.25 -10.34 11.65
N PRO A 149 -9.95 -10.55 11.94
CA PRO A 149 -9.27 -9.89 13.05
C PRO A 149 -9.00 -8.42 12.73
N TRP A 150 -10.03 -7.57 12.82
CA TRP A 150 -9.96 -6.18 12.35
C TRP A 150 -8.85 -5.34 12.98
N GLU A 151 -8.42 -5.67 14.19
CA GLU A 151 -7.29 -5.05 14.88
C GLU A 151 -5.98 -5.21 14.10
N GLN A 152 -5.81 -6.33 13.39
CA GLN A 152 -4.65 -6.61 12.56
C GLN A 152 -4.63 -5.76 11.28
N PHE A 153 -5.79 -5.28 10.84
CA PHE A 153 -5.93 -4.45 9.64
C PHE A 153 -6.22 -2.97 9.98
N GLU A 154 -5.97 -2.52 11.21
CA GLU A 154 -6.38 -1.17 11.64
C GLU A 154 -5.73 -0.05 10.83
N PHE A 155 -4.44 -0.20 10.46
CA PHE A 155 -3.75 0.80 9.64
C PHE A 155 -4.34 0.81 8.22
N TYR A 156 -4.37 -0.35 7.57
CA TYR A 156 -4.88 -0.51 6.22
C TYR A 156 -6.33 0.01 6.06
N THR A 157 -7.24 -0.42 6.93
CA THR A 157 -8.66 -0.05 6.85
C THR A 157 -8.91 1.44 7.15
N ALA A 158 -8.16 2.02 8.08
CA ALA A 158 -8.27 3.45 8.38
C ALA A 158 -7.76 4.33 7.23
N ILE A 159 -6.62 3.98 6.63
CA ILE A 159 -6.08 4.74 5.49
C ILE A 159 -6.93 4.53 4.24
N GLY A 160 -7.31 3.29 3.93
CA GLY A 160 -8.11 2.95 2.76
C GLY A 160 -9.48 3.61 2.77
N SER A 161 -10.19 3.59 3.91
CA SER A 161 -11.47 4.29 4.05
C SER A 161 -11.33 5.80 3.88
N ALA A 162 -10.27 6.42 4.43
CA ALA A 162 -10.00 7.84 4.26
C ALA A 162 -9.63 8.19 2.82
N TYR A 163 -8.85 7.34 2.14
CA TYR A 163 -8.48 7.51 0.74
C TYR A 163 -9.69 7.47 -0.19
N LEU A 164 -10.49 6.39 -0.15
CA LEU A 164 -11.69 6.28 -0.99
C LEU A 164 -12.64 7.45 -0.75
N ARG A 165 -12.78 7.84 0.52
CA ARG A 165 -13.58 9.01 0.87
C ARG A 165 -13.06 10.28 0.18
N LYS A 166 -11.76 10.57 0.29
CA LYS A 166 -11.18 11.75 -0.34
C LYS A 166 -11.27 11.71 -1.87
N MET A 167 -11.16 10.54 -2.49
CA MET A 167 -11.37 10.40 -3.92
C MET A 167 -12.77 10.86 -4.36
N MET A 168 -13.80 10.57 -3.57
CA MET A 168 -15.18 10.96 -3.88
C MET A 168 -15.48 12.45 -3.62
N VAL A 169 -14.85 13.08 -2.63
CA VAL A 169 -15.29 14.41 -2.15
C VAL A 169 -14.25 15.53 -2.17
N SER A 170 -13.00 15.25 -2.53
CA SER A 170 -11.94 16.27 -2.58
C SER A 170 -11.40 16.47 -3.99
N TRP A 171 -10.31 17.22 -4.15
CA TRP A 171 -9.59 17.36 -5.42
C TRP A 171 -8.48 16.30 -5.59
N MET A 172 -8.44 15.31 -4.71
CA MET A 172 -7.49 14.19 -4.80
C MET A 172 -7.71 13.41 -6.10
N LYS A 173 -6.60 13.03 -6.75
CA LYS A 173 -6.60 12.18 -7.92
C LYS A 173 -5.95 10.84 -7.59
N ALA A 174 -6.52 9.78 -8.13
CA ALA A 174 -5.96 8.45 -8.10
C ALA A 174 -4.86 8.34 -9.15
N ASP A 175 -3.75 7.74 -8.76
CA ASP A 175 -2.68 7.26 -9.62
C ASP A 175 -2.79 5.73 -9.74
N GLY A 176 -2.35 5.15 -10.86
CA GLY A 176 -2.31 3.70 -11.03
C GLY A 176 -1.46 3.01 -9.96
N ASN A 177 -0.44 3.64 -9.39
CA ASN A 177 0.31 3.00 -8.30
C ASN A 177 -0.39 3.06 -6.92
N ASP A 178 -1.43 3.86 -6.74
CA ASP A 178 -2.04 4.08 -5.43
C ASP A 178 -2.61 2.79 -4.82
N GLU A 179 -3.18 1.93 -5.66
CA GLU A 179 -3.75 0.66 -5.23
C GLU A 179 -2.67 -0.29 -4.67
N ASN A 180 -1.48 -0.31 -5.27
CA ASN A 180 -0.35 -1.08 -4.74
C ASN A 180 0.13 -0.52 -3.40
N ASP A 181 0.25 0.80 -3.28
CA ASP A 181 0.70 1.45 -2.06
C ASP A 181 -0.27 1.20 -0.89
N ILE A 182 -1.58 1.23 -1.15
CA ILE A 182 -2.61 0.90 -0.17
C ILE A 182 -2.52 -0.58 0.22
N ARG A 183 -2.42 -1.50 -0.75
CA ARG A 183 -2.29 -2.94 -0.44
C ARG A 183 -1.05 -3.27 0.38
N ASN A 184 0.06 -2.54 0.19
CA ASN A 184 1.25 -2.70 1.02
C ASN A 184 1.01 -2.39 2.50
N MET A 185 -0.02 -1.63 2.85
CA MET A 185 -0.37 -1.35 4.24
C MET A 185 -1.00 -2.55 4.95
N ILE A 186 -1.41 -3.60 4.22
CA ILE A 186 -1.90 -4.86 4.80
C ILE A 186 -0.82 -5.55 5.64
N TYR A 187 0.46 -5.40 5.27
CA TYR A 187 1.58 -5.94 6.02
C TYR A 187 1.85 -5.24 7.36
N VAL A 188 1.18 -4.13 7.64
CA VAL A 188 1.49 -3.29 8.82
C VAL A 188 0.56 -3.68 9.97
N GLN A 189 1.09 -4.45 10.91
CA GLN A 189 0.39 -4.95 12.08
C GLN A 189 0.58 -4.05 13.31
N PRO A 190 -0.27 -4.13 14.34
CA PRO A 190 -0.06 -3.40 15.59
C PRO A 190 1.34 -3.61 16.17
N GLY A 191 2.08 -2.50 16.34
CA GLY A 191 3.48 -2.49 16.77
C GLY A 191 4.48 -2.20 15.64
N ASP A 192 4.09 -2.41 14.39
CA ASP A 192 4.95 -2.17 13.23
C ASP A 192 5.08 -0.68 12.88
N LYS A 193 6.09 -0.40 12.04
CA LYS A 193 6.33 0.91 11.45
C LYS A 193 6.28 0.84 9.92
N TYR A 194 5.48 1.71 9.35
CA TYR A 194 5.34 1.99 7.94
C TYR A 194 6.23 3.16 7.53
N TRP A 195 7.04 2.95 6.49
CA TRP A 195 7.89 3.97 5.91
C TRP A 195 7.50 4.22 4.45
N THR A 196 7.39 5.49 4.08
CA THR A 196 7.15 5.92 2.70
C THR A 196 7.62 7.35 2.49
N LEU A 197 8.00 7.68 1.25
CA LEU A 197 8.28 9.05 0.82
C LEU A 197 7.05 9.75 0.24
N GLU A 198 5.94 9.03 0.06
CA GLU A 198 4.72 9.57 -0.53
C GLU A 198 3.94 10.43 0.47
N LYS A 199 3.96 11.76 0.24
CA LYS A 199 3.24 12.72 1.09
C LYS A 199 1.75 12.43 1.22
N LYS A 200 1.14 11.84 0.18
CA LYS A 200 -0.27 11.43 0.16
C LYS A 200 -0.60 10.52 1.34
N TRP A 201 0.15 9.42 1.49
CA TRP A 201 -0.07 8.42 2.54
C TRP A 201 0.28 8.96 3.93
N LEU A 202 1.37 9.72 4.05
CA LEU A 202 1.75 10.37 5.31
C LEU A 202 0.66 11.32 5.82
N ASN A 203 0.06 12.11 4.93
CA ASN A 203 -1.02 13.04 5.29
C ASN A 203 -2.30 12.30 5.69
N LEU A 204 -2.69 11.26 4.94
CA LEU A 204 -3.85 10.44 5.29
C LEU A 204 -3.67 9.75 6.64
N ALA A 205 -2.46 9.29 6.98
CA ALA A 205 -2.17 8.71 8.28
C ALA A 205 -2.30 9.72 9.42
N ARG A 206 -1.83 10.95 9.23
CA ARG A 206 -2.04 12.03 10.22
C ARG A 206 -3.51 12.34 10.43
N GLU A 207 -4.25 12.55 9.34
CA GLU A 207 -5.68 12.86 9.38
C GLU A 207 -6.52 11.75 10.01
N SER A 208 -6.13 10.49 9.77
CA SER A 208 -6.79 9.30 10.32
C SER A 208 -6.35 8.98 11.75
N LYS A 209 -5.47 9.79 12.36
CA LYS A 209 -4.87 9.58 13.69
C LYS A 209 -4.09 8.26 13.80
N MET A 210 -3.43 7.86 12.72
CA MET A 210 -2.63 6.64 12.60
C MET A 210 -1.12 6.92 12.58
N THR A 211 -0.69 8.04 13.17
CA THR A 211 0.74 8.40 13.23
C THR A 211 1.59 7.42 14.03
N LYS A 212 0.98 6.65 14.95
CA LYS A 212 1.65 5.56 15.69
C LYS A 212 2.31 4.53 14.78
N TYR A 213 1.81 4.39 13.54
CA TYR A 213 2.37 3.51 12.52
C TYR A 213 3.45 4.12 11.67
N LEU A 214 3.67 5.43 11.70
CA LEU A 214 4.67 6.05 10.82
C LEU A 214 6.07 5.88 11.42
N TYR A 215 7.02 5.51 10.57
CA TYR A 215 8.44 5.62 10.90
C TYR A 215 8.88 7.08 10.79
N GLU A 216 9.25 7.68 11.92
CA GLU A 216 9.95 8.96 11.95
C GLU A 216 11.46 8.65 12.03
N ALA A 217 12.20 9.02 10.99
CA ALA A 217 13.66 8.96 11.08
C ALA A 217 14.08 9.91 12.20
N ILE A 218 14.59 9.35 13.30
CA ILE A 218 15.26 10.14 14.34
C ILE A 218 16.40 10.86 13.63
N GLY A 219 16.31 12.19 13.57
CA GLY A 219 17.36 13.06 13.05
C GLY A 219 18.61 13.02 13.92
#